data_AF-A0A7J6PWK5-F1
#
_entry.id   AF-A0A7J6PWK5-F1
#
_cell.length_a   1.000
_cell.length_b   1.000
_cell.length_c   1.000
_cell.angle_alpha   90.00
_cell.angle_beta   90.00
_cell.angle_gamma   90.00
#
_symmetry.space_group_name_H-M   'P 1'
#
loop_
_entity.id
_entity.type
_entity.pdbx_description
1 polymer ?
#
loop_
_entity_poly.entity_id
_entity_poly.type
_entity_poly.pdbx_seq_one_letter_code
_entity_poly.pdbx_strand_id
1 'polypeptide(L)'
;LAAGSQRNDASTTTFIICHCREPLTWLANPHRIPYIPPESRLLVYEKCGTLSNIPANISQRFSRGVSVLDRRDGDVRGDECSAYLSYIAEEYHQLDDYTVFLQADPHNHAFLAYLQLPLMAIGLGTYQVPFLHLNYHRHVMTDTPCMRDVEMYIVSRERIQARSLSFYRHMLRMVDGSIPDLCVAEAKPKRSSHCYVFEFLWHVVFGEPRQLPLRPDDKRLPTALRANASASSAVKEQRSPDATLNYHDDDVMKKLWRDAKLNPRSEDSWSKLLEALILRNEKMNKLPLEILPTLGQPLALERLLVALARVLVPQEGAELLRRMPHIIGQQQWSGDFEIGMVCRGLSRLFQNQADYLKGSSSLSSVHQYICRALFTDDVRMILRKPNVALEAVNFLLVQLTSLDDSDVKEMYQRWLWRQWMLLGRKGESLVALRKLQNELQRSKPSSV
;
A
#
# COMPACT_ATOMS: atom_id res chain seq x y z
N LEU A 1 46.45 -11.96 3.10
CA LEU A 1 45.41 -12.04 4.15
C LEU A 1 46.14 -12.11 5.47
N ALA A 2 46.41 -10.96 6.08
CA ALA A 2 47.16 -10.88 7.33
C ALA A 2 46.34 -11.57 8.43
N ALA A 3 46.99 -12.46 9.18
CA ALA A 3 46.48 -13.04 10.42
C ALA A 3 46.35 -11.91 11.46
N GLY A 4 45.28 -11.13 11.34
CA GLY A 4 44.91 -10.12 12.32
C GLY A 4 44.44 -10.82 13.59
N SER A 5 45.09 -10.49 14.70
CA SER A 5 44.66 -10.78 16.06
C SER A 5 43.14 -10.85 16.16
N GLN A 6 42.61 -12.05 16.43
CA GLN A 6 41.20 -12.25 16.73
C GLN A 6 40.88 -11.43 17.99
N ARG A 7 40.34 -10.23 17.80
CA ARG A 7 39.61 -9.55 18.87
C ARG A 7 38.45 -10.47 19.20
N ASN A 8 38.54 -11.14 20.35
CA ASN A 8 37.46 -11.92 20.93
C ASN A 8 36.35 -11.05 21.52
N ASP A 9 36.42 -9.73 21.34
CA ASP A 9 35.40 -8.81 21.82
C ASP A 9 34.17 -8.92 20.90
N ALA A 10 33.02 -9.22 21.50
CA ALA A 10 31.75 -9.28 20.79
C ALA A 10 31.47 -7.95 20.10
N SER A 11 31.01 -7.99 18.85
CA SER A 11 30.69 -6.78 18.10
C SER A 11 29.51 -6.05 18.73
N THR A 12 29.69 -4.75 18.96
CA THR A 12 28.65 -3.84 19.44
C THR A 12 27.61 -3.58 18.34
N THR A 13 26.33 -3.52 18.71
CA THR A 13 25.23 -3.30 17.73
C THR A 13 24.22 -2.28 18.24
N THR A 14 23.91 -1.25 17.45
CA THR A 14 22.79 -0.34 17.73
C THR A 14 21.62 -0.65 16.82
N PHE A 15 20.42 -0.82 17.38
CA PHE A 15 19.16 -0.85 16.62
C PHE A 15 18.53 0.54 16.65
N ILE A 16 18.18 1.08 15.48
CA ILE A 16 17.50 2.37 15.32
C ILE A 16 16.11 2.13 14.76
N ILE A 17 15.09 2.56 15.49
CA ILE A 17 13.69 2.48 15.06
C ILE A 17 13.11 3.88 14.99
N CYS A 18 12.62 4.26 13.81
CA CYS A 18 11.73 5.41 13.67
C CYS A 18 10.30 4.98 14.01
N HIS A 19 9.65 5.66 14.94
CA HIS A 19 8.35 5.26 15.49
C HIS A 19 7.36 6.42 15.58
N CYS A 20 6.12 6.15 15.14
CA CYS A 20 4.94 6.98 15.23
C CYS A 20 3.70 6.11 15.56
N ARG A 21 3.56 5.72 16.83
CA ARG A 21 2.36 5.03 17.35
C ARG A 21 2.14 3.61 16.81
N GLU A 22 3.07 3.03 16.06
CA GLU A 22 2.97 1.63 15.63
C GLU A 22 3.25 0.67 16.80
N PRO A 23 2.65 -0.52 16.83
CA PRO A 23 2.91 -1.47 17.90
C PRO A 23 4.34 -2.03 17.83
N LEU A 24 5.16 -1.77 18.85
CA LEU A 24 6.52 -2.33 18.98
C LEU A 24 6.57 -3.73 19.62
N THR A 25 5.42 -4.39 19.81
CA THR A 25 5.33 -5.71 20.47
C THR A 25 6.07 -6.82 19.75
N TRP A 26 6.34 -6.67 18.45
CA TRP A 26 7.14 -7.62 17.67
C TRP A 26 8.59 -7.74 18.19
N LEU A 27 9.15 -6.68 18.80
CA LEU A 27 10.46 -6.73 19.44
C LEU A 27 10.47 -7.64 20.68
N ALA A 28 9.33 -7.79 21.35
CA ALA A 28 9.21 -8.66 22.52
C ALA A 28 9.13 -10.14 22.13
N ASN A 29 8.73 -10.43 20.89
CA ASN A 29 8.45 -11.79 20.46
C ASN A 29 9.74 -12.51 19.99
N PRO A 30 10.24 -13.51 20.72
CA PRO A 30 11.42 -14.26 20.33
C PRO A 30 11.19 -15.09 19.06
N HIS A 31 9.96 -15.35 18.64
CA HIS A 31 9.71 -16.01 17.35
C HIS A 31 9.86 -15.06 16.17
N ARG A 32 9.72 -13.74 16.37
CA ARG A 32 9.86 -12.73 15.31
C ARG A 32 11.30 -12.28 15.13
N ILE A 33 11.98 -12.04 16.23
CA ILE A 33 13.44 -11.84 16.24
C ILE A 33 13.98 -12.81 17.28
N PRO A 34 14.50 -13.98 16.89
CA PRO A 34 14.98 -14.97 17.86
C PRO A 34 16.33 -14.63 18.48
N TYR A 35 17.10 -13.76 17.85
CA TYR A 35 18.46 -13.46 18.29
C TYR A 35 18.73 -11.95 18.26
N ILE A 36 19.29 -11.44 19.34
CA ILE A 36 19.84 -10.08 19.47
C ILE A 36 21.29 -10.26 19.92
N PRO A 37 22.29 -9.64 19.26
CA PRO A 37 23.69 -9.75 19.66
C PRO A 37 23.91 -9.33 21.14
N PRO A 38 24.78 -10.00 21.91
CA PRO A 38 24.98 -9.75 23.35
C PRO A 38 25.41 -8.33 23.73
N GLU A 39 25.94 -7.53 22.80
CA GLU A 39 26.36 -6.13 23.03
C GLU A 39 25.49 -5.14 22.27
N SER A 40 24.16 -5.35 22.35
CA SER A 40 23.17 -4.55 21.62
C SER A 40 22.48 -3.51 22.48
N ARG A 41 22.22 -2.33 21.89
CA ARG A 41 21.29 -1.31 22.42
C ARG A 41 20.17 -1.02 21.42
N LEU A 42 19.06 -0.48 21.91
CA LEU A 42 17.94 -0.02 21.09
C LEU A 42 17.68 1.47 21.30
N LEU A 43 17.59 2.22 20.22
CA LEU A 43 17.15 3.61 20.20
C LEU A 43 15.85 3.74 19.41
N VAL A 44 14.80 4.21 20.07
CA VAL A 44 13.49 4.49 19.47
C VAL A 44 13.34 5.99 19.30
N TYR A 45 13.27 6.45 18.06
CA TYR A 45 13.10 7.86 17.70
C TYR A 45 11.60 8.14 17.53
N GLU A 46 11.01 8.84 18.49
CA GLU A 46 9.59 9.17 18.53
C GLU A 46 9.26 10.38 17.66
N LYS A 47 8.37 10.18 16.69
CA LYS A 47 7.97 11.20 15.72
C LYS A 47 6.64 11.87 16.03
N CYS A 48 5.77 11.22 16.80
CA CYS A 48 4.37 11.63 16.95
C CYS A 48 4.01 12.23 18.31
N GLY A 49 5.03 12.68 19.04
CA GLY A 49 4.90 13.53 20.23
C GLY A 49 4.37 12.83 21.47
N THR A 50 4.27 11.51 21.45
CA THR A 50 3.99 10.68 22.62
C THR A 50 5.17 9.72 22.77
N LEU A 51 5.85 9.77 23.92
CA LEU A 51 6.93 8.83 24.19
C LEU A 51 6.34 7.43 24.37
N SER A 52 6.83 6.45 23.63
CA SER A 52 6.45 5.05 23.86
C SER A 52 6.89 4.59 25.23
N ASN A 53 5.98 3.91 25.91
CA ASN A 53 6.35 3.06 27.02
C ASN A 53 6.91 1.75 26.43
N ILE A 54 8.21 1.49 26.61
CA ILE A 54 8.83 0.24 26.17
C ILE A 54 8.66 -0.82 27.27
N PRO A 55 7.92 -1.91 26.99
CA PRO A 55 7.80 -3.04 27.91
C PRO A 55 9.14 -3.58 28.43
N ALA A 56 9.18 -3.97 29.72
CA ALA A 56 10.39 -4.48 30.37
C ALA A 56 10.97 -5.72 29.66
N ASN A 57 10.12 -6.57 29.07
CA ASN A 57 10.56 -7.74 28.31
C ASN A 57 11.27 -7.38 27.00
N ILE A 58 11.04 -6.19 26.43
CA ILE A 58 11.86 -5.67 25.32
C ILE A 58 13.20 -5.18 25.87
N SER A 59 13.17 -4.40 26.96
CA SER A 59 14.39 -3.85 27.57
C SER A 59 15.40 -4.92 28.00
N GLN A 60 14.92 -6.05 28.51
CA GLN A 60 15.76 -7.20 28.89
C GLN A 60 16.50 -7.85 27.70
N ARG A 61 16.07 -7.61 26.45
CA ARG A 61 16.71 -8.17 25.26
C ARG A 61 17.94 -7.39 24.80
N PHE A 62 18.07 -6.13 25.22
CA PHE A 62 19.14 -5.22 24.82
C PHE A 62 20.02 -4.96 26.03
N SER A 63 21.11 -5.70 26.16
CA SER A 63 22.05 -5.67 27.29
C SER A 63 22.60 -4.29 27.60
N ARG A 64 22.81 -3.45 26.57
CA ARG A 64 23.31 -2.08 26.70
C ARG A 64 22.20 -1.05 26.88
N GLY A 65 20.96 -1.51 27.01
CA GLY A 65 19.80 -0.69 27.35
C GLY A 65 18.95 -0.29 26.15
N VAL A 66 17.83 0.35 26.49
CA VAL A 66 16.86 0.91 25.55
C VAL A 66 16.66 2.38 25.87
N SER A 67 16.61 3.22 24.84
CA SER A 67 16.33 4.65 24.98
C SER A 67 15.24 5.07 24.00
N VAL A 68 14.33 5.91 24.48
CA VAL A 68 13.28 6.53 23.69
C VAL A 68 13.60 8.02 23.59
N LEU A 69 13.77 8.52 22.38
CA LEU A 69 14.23 9.87 22.08
C LEU A 69 13.11 10.66 21.41
N ASP A 70 12.70 11.78 22.00
CA ASP A 70 11.78 12.70 21.34
C ASP A 70 12.48 13.41 20.18
N ARG A 71 12.07 13.07 18.96
CA ARG A 71 12.64 13.57 17.71
C ARG A 71 11.54 13.84 16.69
N ARG A 72 10.48 14.52 17.16
CA ARG A 72 9.41 15.05 16.29
C ARG A 72 10.01 15.77 15.09
N ASP A 73 9.41 15.52 13.94
CA ASP A 73 9.70 16.32 12.77
C ASP A 73 9.14 17.74 12.95
N GLY A 74 9.78 18.71 12.30
CA GLY A 74 9.32 20.10 12.31
C GLY A 74 8.14 20.33 11.38
N ASP A 75 8.11 21.49 10.71
CA ASP A 75 7.12 21.82 9.68
C ASP A 75 7.12 20.82 8.51
N VAL A 76 8.28 20.20 8.24
CA VAL A 76 8.48 19.24 7.17
C VAL A 76 8.69 17.87 7.79
N ARG A 77 7.84 16.90 7.41
CA ARG A 77 7.97 15.51 7.85
C ARG A 77 9.17 14.85 7.17
N GLY A 78 10.15 14.44 7.97
CA GLY A 78 11.39 13.77 7.55
C GLY A 78 11.38 12.26 7.79
N ASP A 79 10.33 11.74 8.44
CA ASP A 79 10.05 10.32 8.67
C ASP A 79 11.29 9.53 9.16
N GLU A 80 11.57 8.37 8.59
CA GLU A 80 12.71 7.52 8.94
C GLU A 80 14.04 8.25 8.69
N CYS A 81 14.12 9.04 7.63
CA CYS A 81 15.37 9.69 7.22
C CYS A 81 15.89 10.64 8.26
N SER A 82 15.02 11.48 8.83
CA SER A 82 15.44 12.42 9.88
C SER A 82 15.85 11.66 11.14
N ALA A 83 15.23 10.51 11.45
CA ALA A 83 15.62 9.67 12.58
C ALA A 83 17.03 9.09 12.39
N TYR A 84 17.27 8.46 11.24
CA TYR A 84 18.54 7.79 10.93
C TYR A 84 19.68 8.80 10.80
N LEU A 85 19.46 9.93 10.13
CA LEU A 85 20.46 10.99 10.00
C LEU A 85 20.73 11.71 11.32
N SER A 86 19.72 11.88 12.19
CA SER A 86 19.94 12.41 13.54
C SER A 86 20.85 11.49 14.34
N TYR A 87 20.58 10.18 14.35
CA TYR A 87 21.46 9.20 14.99
C TYR A 87 22.90 9.32 14.48
N ILE A 88 23.09 9.26 13.16
CA ILE A 88 24.44 9.33 12.58
C ILE A 88 25.11 10.65 12.95
N ALA A 89 24.41 11.78 12.90
CA ALA A 89 25.00 13.09 13.18
C ALA A 89 25.35 13.30 14.66
N GLU A 90 24.57 12.74 15.58
CA GLU A 90 24.77 12.82 17.04
C GLU A 90 25.86 11.85 17.51
N GLU A 91 25.87 10.64 16.96
CA GLU A 91 26.69 9.52 17.45
C GLU A 91 27.91 9.23 16.56
N TYR A 92 28.18 10.04 15.52
CA TYR A 92 29.17 9.76 14.47
C TYR A 92 30.54 9.25 14.96
N HIS A 93 31.05 9.83 16.06
CA HIS A 93 32.35 9.49 16.63
C HIS A 93 32.32 8.29 17.60
N GLN A 94 31.13 7.86 18.00
CA GLN A 94 30.88 6.80 18.98
C GLN A 94 29.88 5.74 18.47
N LEU A 95 29.75 5.61 17.15
CA LEU A 95 28.93 4.58 16.51
C LEU A 95 29.32 3.20 17.01
N ASP A 96 28.38 2.27 17.10
CA ASP A 96 28.68 0.85 17.34
C ASP A 96 29.25 0.18 16.08
N ASP A 97 29.84 -1.02 16.20
CA ASP A 97 30.43 -1.73 15.06
C ASP A 97 29.43 -1.96 13.93
N TYR A 98 28.16 -2.20 14.30
CA TYR A 98 27.04 -2.27 13.37
C TYR A 98 25.85 -1.43 13.82
N THR A 99 25.17 -0.81 12.86
CA THR A 99 23.88 -0.17 13.05
C THR A 99 22.82 -0.89 12.21
N VAL A 100 21.71 -1.25 12.86
CA VAL A 100 20.54 -1.88 12.24
C VAL A 100 19.41 -0.85 12.19
N PHE A 101 19.11 -0.34 11.00
CA PHE A 101 18.04 0.63 10.78
C PHE A 101 16.76 -0.12 10.41
N LEU A 102 15.74 0.04 11.26
CA LEU A 102 14.45 -0.62 11.12
C LEU A 102 13.32 0.41 11.17
N GLN A 103 12.20 0.06 10.55
CA GLN A 103 10.93 0.74 10.80
C GLN A 103 10.23 0.13 12.00
N ALA A 104 9.22 0.83 12.51
CA ALA A 104 8.42 0.33 13.62
C ALA A 104 7.45 -0.80 13.23
N ASP A 105 7.18 -1.02 11.94
CA ASP A 105 6.29 -2.04 11.40
C ASP A 105 6.98 -2.99 10.40
N PRO A 106 8.15 -3.56 10.73
CA PRO A 106 9.05 -4.21 9.77
C PRO A 106 8.44 -5.43 9.06
N HIS A 107 7.36 -6.00 9.58
CA HIS A 107 6.64 -7.13 8.96
C HIS A 107 5.90 -6.73 7.67
N ASN A 108 5.60 -5.44 7.49
CA ASN A 108 5.04 -4.92 6.25
C ASN A 108 6.09 -4.78 5.16
N HIS A 109 7.38 -4.71 5.53
CA HIS A 109 8.47 -4.29 4.64
C HIS A 109 9.52 -5.39 4.42
N ALA A 110 9.74 -6.28 5.39
CA ALA A 110 10.67 -7.40 5.26
C ALA A 110 10.23 -8.68 5.98
N PHE A 111 10.89 -9.76 5.58
CA PHE A 111 10.77 -11.05 6.23
C PHE A 111 11.71 -11.12 7.44
N LEU A 112 11.19 -10.87 8.65
CA LEU A 112 12.01 -10.77 9.86
C LEU A 112 12.87 -12.01 10.16
N ALA A 113 12.45 -13.21 9.75
CA ALA A 113 13.30 -14.40 9.93
C ALA A 113 14.63 -14.30 9.15
N TYR A 114 14.67 -13.49 8.09
CA TYR A 114 15.91 -13.20 7.36
C TYR A 114 16.91 -12.37 8.18
N LEU A 115 16.43 -11.52 9.10
CA LEU A 115 17.26 -10.71 9.99
C LEU A 115 18.03 -11.58 11.00
N GLN A 116 17.54 -12.77 11.33
CA GLN A 116 18.20 -13.66 12.29
C GLN A 116 19.64 -14.01 11.88
N LEU A 117 19.84 -14.40 10.62
CA LEU A 117 21.14 -14.86 10.12
C LEU A 117 22.26 -13.80 10.25
N PRO A 118 22.09 -12.55 9.76
CA PRO A 118 23.12 -11.53 9.94
C PRO A 118 23.30 -11.17 11.42
N LEU A 119 22.25 -11.11 12.23
CA LEU A 119 22.40 -10.83 13.67
C LEU A 119 23.19 -11.92 14.39
N MET A 120 22.93 -13.20 14.11
CA MET A 120 23.73 -14.31 14.64
C MET A 120 25.19 -14.22 14.19
N ALA A 121 25.43 -13.92 12.92
CA ALA A 121 26.79 -13.75 12.40
C ALA A 121 27.52 -12.57 13.08
N ILE A 122 26.83 -11.48 13.39
CA ILE A 122 27.38 -10.33 14.13
C ILE A 122 27.75 -10.75 15.56
N GLY A 123 26.83 -11.42 16.27
CA GLY A 123 27.08 -11.89 17.63
C GLY A 123 28.21 -12.92 17.73
N LEU A 124 28.46 -13.68 16.65
CA LEU A 124 29.58 -14.61 16.52
C LEU A 124 30.87 -13.97 15.98
N GLY A 125 30.87 -12.67 15.64
CA GLY A 125 32.04 -11.99 15.05
C GLY A 125 32.43 -12.49 13.66
N THR A 126 31.52 -13.17 12.95
CA THR A 126 31.77 -13.73 11.60
C THR A 126 31.17 -12.88 10.48
N TYR A 127 30.34 -11.90 10.82
CA TYR A 127 29.74 -10.99 9.86
C TYR A 127 30.78 -9.96 9.37
N GLN A 128 30.91 -9.84 8.04
CA GLN A 128 31.88 -8.94 7.38
C GLN A 128 31.24 -8.10 6.26
N VAL A 129 29.92 -8.07 6.19
CA VAL A 129 29.21 -7.34 5.13
C VAL A 129 29.03 -5.89 5.59
N PRO A 130 29.65 -4.91 4.89
CA PRO A 130 29.63 -3.51 5.34
C PRO A 130 28.26 -2.83 5.17
N PHE A 131 27.46 -3.31 4.22
CA PHE A 131 26.10 -2.84 3.97
C PHE A 131 25.23 -4.01 3.50
N LEU A 132 24.12 -4.26 4.20
CA LEU A 132 23.12 -5.25 3.82
C LEU A 132 21.74 -4.62 3.80
N HIS A 133 21.11 -4.67 2.64
CA HIS A 133 19.68 -4.40 2.48
C HIS A 133 18.85 -5.60 2.96
N LEU A 134 17.91 -5.35 3.87
CA LEU A 134 17.09 -6.37 4.52
C LEU A 134 15.78 -6.65 3.78
N ASN A 135 15.32 -5.75 2.90
CA ASN A 135 14.07 -6.00 2.18
C ASN A 135 14.22 -7.10 1.16
N TYR A 136 13.09 -7.67 0.79
CA TYR A 136 13.05 -8.71 -0.20
C TYR A 136 13.39 -8.20 -1.60
N HIS A 137 12.73 -7.11 -1.97
CA HIS A 137 12.87 -6.46 -3.26
C HIS A 137 13.98 -5.42 -3.16
N ARG A 138 15.00 -5.54 -4.00
CA ARG A 138 15.94 -4.44 -4.23
C ARG A 138 15.37 -3.61 -5.38
N HIS A 139 15.01 -2.35 -5.13
CA HIS A 139 14.51 -1.44 -6.16
C HIS A 139 15.66 -0.89 -7.00
N VAL A 140 16.40 -1.78 -7.67
CA VAL A 140 17.62 -1.37 -8.37
C VAL A 140 17.28 -0.67 -9.69
N MET A 141 16.12 -0.92 -10.32
CA MET A 141 15.81 -0.36 -11.65
C MET A 141 14.32 -0.35 -12.08
N THR A 142 13.33 -0.57 -11.20
CA THR A 142 11.92 -0.61 -11.65
C THR A 142 11.25 0.76 -11.58
N ASP A 143 11.01 1.32 -12.75
CA ASP A 143 10.20 2.51 -13.02
C ASP A 143 8.70 2.13 -12.88
N THR A 144 8.16 2.10 -11.65
CA THR A 144 6.72 1.85 -11.46
C THR A 144 6.12 2.70 -10.33
N PRO A 145 4.81 3.04 -10.42
CA PRO A 145 4.11 3.87 -9.42
C PRO A 145 3.88 3.21 -8.05
N CYS A 146 4.33 1.97 -7.85
CA CYS A 146 4.04 1.16 -6.67
C CYS A 146 5.25 1.02 -5.70
N MET A 147 6.06 2.07 -5.59
CA MET A 147 7.19 2.18 -4.65
C MET A 147 6.69 2.39 -3.20
N ARG A 148 6.10 1.35 -2.58
CA ARG A 148 5.55 1.40 -1.22
C ARG A 148 6.40 0.69 -0.17
N ASP A 149 7.44 -0.03 -0.57
CA ASP A 149 8.27 -0.80 0.35
C ASP A 149 9.41 0.10 0.83
N VAL A 150 9.34 0.54 2.09
CA VAL A 150 10.38 1.35 2.72
C VAL A 150 11.52 0.44 3.18
N GLU A 151 12.74 0.94 3.10
CA GLU A 151 13.93 0.10 3.19
C GLU A 151 14.51 -0.01 4.61
N MET A 152 14.99 -1.21 4.95
CA MET A 152 15.70 -1.52 6.20
C MET A 152 17.11 -2.05 5.89
N TYR A 153 18.08 -1.72 6.73
CA TYR A 153 19.49 -2.02 6.44
C TYR A 153 20.31 -2.35 7.69
N ILE A 154 21.40 -3.10 7.48
CA ILE A 154 22.51 -3.24 8.42
C ILE A 154 23.72 -2.56 7.80
N VAL A 155 24.38 -1.68 8.54
CA VAL A 155 25.51 -0.89 8.06
C VAL A 155 26.63 -0.95 9.10
N SER A 156 27.87 -1.17 8.67
CA SER A 156 29.02 -1.14 9.58
C SER A 156 29.45 0.28 9.93
N ARG A 157 30.11 0.45 11.08
CA ARG A 157 30.72 1.73 11.49
C ARG A 157 31.59 2.31 10.39
N GLU A 158 32.50 1.49 9.85
CA GLU A 158 33.47 1.92 8.85
C GLU A 158 32.78 2.42 7.59
N ARG A 159 31.65 1.81 7.24
CA ARG A 159 30.85 2.19 6.09
C ARG A 159 30.16 3.54 6.29
N ILE A 160 29.60 3.80 7.48
CA ILE A 160 29.07 5.12 7.82
C ILE A 160 30.21 6.16 7.84
N GLN A 161 31.34 5.85 8.48
CA GLN A 161 32.47 6.77 8.62
C GLN A 161 33.27 6.98 7.31
N ALA A 162 33.00 6.21 6.25
CA ALA A 162 33.57 6.45 4.92
C ALA A 162 33.11 7.79 4.30
N ARG A 163 32.05 8.40 4.84
CA ARG A 163 31.62 9.78 4.54
C ARG A 163 31.82 10.65 5.77
N SER A 164 32.15 11.92 5.56
CA SER A 164 32.37 12.87 6.65
C SER A 164 31.09 13.16 7.45
N LEU A 165 31.23 13.57 8.71
CA LEU A 165 30.11 14.09 9.51
C LEU A 165 29.39 15.27 8.84
N SER A 166 30.14 16.15 8.16
CA SER A 166 29.57 17.27 7.42
C SER A 166 28.63 16.83 6.29
N PHE A 167 28.90 15.69 5.65
CA PHE A 167 28.01 15.11 4.64
C PHE A 167 26.67 14.71 5.25
N TYR A 168 26.67 13.97 6.36
CA TYR A 168 25.43 13.56 7.03
C TYR A 168 24.64 14.73 7.62
N ARG A 169 25.33 15.72 8.21
CA ARG A 169 24.68 16.95 8.68
C ARG A 169 24.03 17.73 7.54
N HIS A 170 24.69 17.79 6.38
CA HIS A 170 24.09 18.42 5.20
C HIS A 170 22.80 17.70 4.78
N MET A 171 22.84 16.37 4.72
CA MET A 171 21.66 15.56 4.39
C MET A 171 20.53 15.70 5.42
N LEU A 172 20.84 15.76 6.71
CA LEU A 172 19.83 15.97 7.76
C LEU A 172 19.05 17.28 7.50
N ARG A 173 19.77 18.35 7.15
CA ARG A 173 19.16 19.64 6.78
C ARG A 173 18.28 19.57 5.53
N MET A 174 18.51 18.61 4.64
CA MET A 174 17.67 18.39 3.46
C MET A 174 16.33 17.74 3.81
N VAL A 175 16.29 16.93 4.88
CA VAL A 175 15.09 16.18 5.29
C VAL A 175 14.32 16.81 6.44
N ASP A 176 14.96 17.67 7.24
CA ASP A 176 14.33 18.38 8.36
C ASP A 176 13.62 19.69 7.97
N GLY A 177 13.71 20.07 6.68
CA GLY A 177 13.10 21.29 6.14
C GLY A 177 13.97 22.55 6.24
N SER A 178 15.19 22.46 6.78
CA SER A 178 16.14 23.59 6.84
C SER A 178 16.58 24.03 5.44
N ILE A 179 16.59 23.11 4.47
CA ILE A 179 16.85 23.40 3.05
C ILE A 179 15.52 23.27 2.29
N PRO A 180 15.08 24.31 1.55
CA PRO A 180 13.89 24.24 0.74
C PRO A 180 13.94 23.07 -0.25
N ASP A 181 12.82 22.36 -0.32
CA ASP A 181 12.62 21.28 -1.27
C ASP A 181 12.37 21.87 -2.68
N LEU A 182 13.24 21.53 -3.64
CA LEU A 182 13.20 22.08 -4.99
C LEU A 182 11.99 21.58 -5.80
N CYS A 183 11.36 20.49 -5.38
CA CYS A 183 10.28 19.85 -6.12
C CYS A 183 8.89 20.45 -5.84
N VAL A 184 8.80 21.54 -5.08
CA VAL A 184 7.51 22.02 -4.57
C VAL A 184 7.25 23.43 -5.03
N ALA A 185 6.41 23.54 -6.06
CA ALA A 185 6.19 24.79 -6.77
C ALA A 185 5.53 25.87 -5.91
N GLU A 186 4.55 25.55 -5.04
CA GLU A 186 3.75 26.61 -4.39
C GLU A 186 3.19 26.27 -2.99
N ALA A 187 3.39 25.06 -2.46
CA ALA A 187 2.92 24.67 -1.13
C ALA A 187 4.04 24.01 -0.31
N LYS A 188 4.14 24.29 1.01
CA LYS A 188 5.08 23.54 1.86
C LYS A 188 4.71 22.04 1.79
N PRO A 189 5.61 21.14 1.36
CA PRO A 189 5.27 19.73 1.27
C PRO A 189 5.06 19.18 2.68
N LYS A 190 4.04 18.32 2.86
CA LYS A 190 3.84 17.64 4.14
C LYS A 190 4.98 16.67 4.46
N ARG A 191 5.70 16.17 3.45
CA ARG A 191 6.80 15.20 3.54
C ARG A 191 7.96 15.67 2.68
N SER A 192 9.19 15.59 3.18
CA SER A 192 10.39 15.92 2.42
C SER A 192 10.55 15.00 1.20
N SER A 193 10.63 15.57 -0.02
CA SER A 193 10.95 14.80 -1.23
C SER A 193 12.36 14.22 -1.17
N HIS A 194 13.29 14.89 -0.47
CA HIS A 194 14.63 14.37 -0.24
C HIS A 194 14.60 13.07 0.57
N CYS A 195 13.74 12.98 1.59
CA CYS A 195 13.62 11.74 2.35
C CYS A 195 13.11 10.60 1.46
N TYR A 196 12.09 10.87 0.65
CA TYR A 196 11.59 9.91 -0.32
C TYR A 196 12.69 9.44 -1.30
N VAL A 197 13.54 10.34 -1.79
CA VAL A 197 14.69 9.96 -2.63
C VAL A 197 15.72 9.12 -1.87
N PHE A 198 15.99 9.45 -0.60
CA PHE A 198 16.95 8.71 0.21
C PHE A 198 16.50 7.28 0.50
N GLU A 199 15.19 7.04 0.64
CA GLU A 199 14.62 5.68 0.81
C GLU A 199 15.12 4.69 -0.25
N PHE A 200 15.46 5.14 -1.47
CA PHE A 200 15.98 4.28 -2.55
C PHE A 200 17.49 4.39 -2.75
N LEU A 201 18.15 5.31 -2.04
CA LEU A 201 19.55 5.65 -2.24
C LEU A 201 20.39 5.49 -0.98
N TRP A 202 19.86 4.89 0.09
CA TRP A 202 20.62 4.70 1.33
C TRP A 202 21.94 3.98 1.11
N HIS A 203 22.00 2.99 0.23
CA HIS A 203 23.27 2.35 -0.12
C HIS A 203 24.27 3.37 -0.70
N VAL A 204 23.84 4.27 -1.59
CA VAL A 204 24.69 5.33 -2.16
C VAL A 204 25.11 6.35 -1.10
N VAL A 205 24.20 6.71 -0.20
CA VAL A 205 24.45 7.56 0.97
C VAL A 205 25.58 6.99 1.82
N PHE A 206 25.55 5.67 2.05
CA PHE A 206 26.61 4.95 2.74
C PHE A 206 27.84 4.63 1.86
N GLY A 207 27.91 5.12 0.62
CA GLY A 207 29.09 4.98 -0.24
C GLY A 207 29.19 3.64 -0.98
N GLU A 208 28.09 2.90 -1.11
CA GLU A 208 28.00 1.76 -2.02
C GLU A 208 27.83 2.21 -3.49
N PRO A 209 28.14 1.35 -4.48
CA PRO A 209 27.87 1.63 -5.89
C PRO A 209 26.38 1.87 -6.14
N ARG A 210 26.04 2.77 -7.08
CA ARG A 210 24.64 3.06 -7.46
C ARG A 210 23.84 1.80 -7.79
N GLN A 211 24.49 0.85 -8.46
CA GLN A 211 23.92 -0.45 -8.77
C GLN A 211 24.61 -1.51 -7.93
N LEU A 212 23.86 -2.07 -6.97
CA LEU A 212 24.31 -3.25 -6.23
C LEU A 212 24.08 -4.51 -7.08
N PRO A 213 24.93 -5.54 -6.95
CA PRO A 213 24.65 -6.85 -7.56
C PRO A 213 23.31 -7.39 -7.04
N LEU A 214 22.67 -8.29 -7.79
CA LEU A 214 21.53 -9.04 -7.25
C LEU A 214 22.00 -9.86 -6.05
N ARG A 215 21.11 -10.10 -5.08
CA ARG A 215 21.43 -10.83 -3.85
C ARG A 215 22.10 -12.21 -4.11
N PRO A 216 21.66 -13.02 -5.09
CA PRO A 216 22.35 -14.28 -5.43
C PRO A 216 23.79 -14.10 -5.94
N ASP A 217 24.04 -13.00 -6.63
CA ASP A 217 25.31 -12.70 -7.29
C ASP A 217 26.27 -11.92 -6.39
N ASP A 218 25.79 -11.41 -5.25
CA ASP A 218 26.58 -10.64 -4.30
C ASP A 218 27.53 -11.54 -3.51
N LYS A 219 28.74 -11.73 -4.04
CA LYS A 219 29.80 -12.55 -3.44
C LYS A 219 30.26 -12.08 -2.05
N ARG A 220 29.88 -10.87 -1.63
CA ARG A 220 30.18 -10.36 -0.28
C ARG A 220 29.27 -10.98 0.76
N LEU A 221 28.05 -11.36 0.38
CA LEU A 221 27.07 -11.95 1.30
C LEU A 221 27.47 -13.40 1.62
N PRO A 222 27.25 -13.90 2.85
CA PRO A 222 27.26 -15.33 3.13
C PRO A 222 26.28 -16.09 2.24
N THR A 223 26.57 -17.34 1.87
CA THR A 223 25.72 -18.16 0.97
C THR A 223 24.26 -18.23 1.43
N ALA A 224 24.00 -18.32 2.73
CA ALA A 224 22.65 -18.33 3.29
C ALA A 224 21.86 -17.02 3.04
N LEU A 225 22.58 -15.91 2.83
CA LEU A 225 22.02 -14.60 2.48
C LEU A 225 21.97 -14.35 0.97
N ARG A 226 22.38 -15.32 0.13
CA ARG A 226 22.32 -15.22 -1.34
C ARG A 226 21.05 -15.86 -1.93
N ALA A 227 20.00 -16.00 -1.12
CA ALA A 227 18.76 -16.62 -1.56
C ALA A 227 18.12 -15.84 -2.74
N ASN A 228 17.62 -16.60 -3.72
CA ASN A 228 17.03 -16.03 -4.92
C ASN A 228 15.65 -15.45 -4.62
N ALA A 229 15.43 -14.19 -5.03
CA ALA A 229 14.18 -13.46 -4.79
C ALA A 229 13.00 -13.99 -5.65
N SER A 230 13.19 -15.07 -6.39
CA SER A 230 12.13 -15.83 -7.06
C SER A 230 11.67 -17.04 -6.23
N ALA A 231 12.52 -17.55 -5.33
CA ALA A 231 12.19 -18.71 -4.50
C ALA A 231 11.29 -18.34 -3.31
N SER A 232 11.19 -17.06 -2.97
CA SER A 232 10.54 -16.59 -1.73
C SER A 232 9.26 -15.78 -1.99
N SER A 233 8.95 -15.42 -3.24
CA SER A 233 7.58 -15.15 -3.66
C SER A 233 6.68 -16.37 -3.44
N ALA A 234 7.22 -17.59 -3.56
CA ALA A 234 6.55 -18.83 -3.15
C ALA A 234 6.38 -18.96 -1.62
N VAL A 235 7.18 -18.22 -0.82
CA VAL A 235 7.09 -18.21 0.65
C VAL A 235 6.20 -17.06 1.16
N LYS A 236 5.94 -16.01 0.35
CA LYS A 236 4.94 -14.97 0.69
C LYS A 236 3.52 -15.53 0.80
N GLU A 237 3.22 -16.69 0.23
CA GLU A 237 1.98 -17.44 0.47
C GLU A 237 1.94 -18.10 1.87
N GLN A 238 3.08 -18.21 2.57
CA GLN A 238 3.17 -18.65 3.96
C GLN A 238 3.42 -17.45 4.89
N ARG A 239 2.43 -16.57 5.05
CA ARG A 239 2.43 -15.56 6.14
C ARG A 239 2.15 -16.23 7.50
N SER A 240 2.70 -15.60 8.54
CA SER A 240 2.85 -16.07 9.94
C SER A 240 1.60 -16.67 10.62
N PRO A 241 1.74 -17.71 11.48
CA PRO A 241 0.65 -18.47 12.11
C PRO A 241 0.13 -17.87 13.43
N ASP A 242 0.03 -16.55 13.57
CA ASP A 242 -0.65 -15.96 14.74
C ASP A 242 -2.15 -15.86 14.45
N ALA A 243 -2.89 -16.77 15.10
CA ALA A 243 -4.30 -17.15 14.89
C ALA A 243 -4.56 -17.92 13.58
N THR A 244 -4.18 -19.19 13.55
CA THR A 244 -4.61 -20.19 12.56
C THR A 244 -6.12 -20.40 12.60
N LEU A 245 -6.89 -19.47 12.05
CA LEU A 245 -8.07 -19.87 11.31
C LEU A 245 -7.53 -20.54 10.05
N ASN A 246 -7.54 -21.87 10.04
CA ASN A 246 -7.27 -22.61 8.82
C ASN A 246 -8.38 -22.25 7.84
N TYR A 247 -8.17 -21.28 6.94
CA TYR A 247 -9.20 -20.83 6.01
C TYR A 247 -9.55 -21.89 4.95
N HIS A 248 -8.82 -23.01 4.92
CA HIS A 248 -9.20 -24.21 4.18
C HIS A 248 -10.12 -25.16 4.98
N ASP A 249 -10.35 -24.90 6.27
CA ASP A 249 -11.31 -25.62 7.10
C ASP A 249 -12.73 -25.09 6.81
N ASP A 250 -13.60 -25.98 6.32
CA ASP A 250 -14.99 -25.64 6.01
C ASP A 250 -15.77 -25.18 7.23
N ASP A 251 -15.41 -25.59 8.44
CA ASP A 251 -16.11 -25.17 9.66
C ASP A 251 -15.69 -23.77 10.10
N VAL A 252 -14.45 -23.38 9.83
CA VAL A 252 -13.98 -21.99 9.94
C VAL A 252 -14.76 -21.10 8.97
N MET A 253 -14.91 -21.53 7.71
CA MET A 253 -15.66 -20.78 6.70
C MET A 253 -17.14 -20.67 7.05
N LYS A 254 -17.77 -21.76 7.50
CA LYS A 254 -19.16 -21.74 7.98
C LYS A 254 -19.34 -20.83 9.18
N LYS A 255 -18.36 -20.75 10.09
CA LYS A 255 -18.39 -19.85 11.24
C LYS A 255 -18.30 -18.39 10.81
N LEU A 256 -17.29 -18.01 10.01
CA LEU A 256 -17.14 -16.65 9.49
C LEU A 256 -18.38 -16.22 8.70
N TRP A 257 -18.95 -17.14 7.92
CA TRP A 257 -20.21 -16.95 7.21
C TRP A 257 -21.39 -16.70 8.16
N ARG A 258 -21.54 -17.55 9.17
CA ARG A 258 -22.61 -17.42 10.19
C ARG A 258 -22.49 -16.09 10.94
N ASP A 259 -21.28 -15.70 11.31
CA ASP A 259 -21.01 -14.46 12.05
C ASP A 259 -21.34 -13.22 11.18
N ALA A 260 -20.97 -13.23 9.89
CA ALA A 260 -21.35 -12.17 8.95
C ALA A 260 -22.87 -12.10 8.72
N LYS A 261 -23.55 -13.26 8.67
CA LYS A 261 -25.01 -13.34 8.51
C LYS A 261 -25.77 -12.90 9.76
N LEU A 262 -25.29 -13.27 10.95
CA LEU A 262 -25.91 -12.90 12.22
C LEU A 262 -25.72 -11.43 12.56
N ASN A 263 -24.63 -10.80 12.07
CA ASN A 263 -24.37 -9.38 12.27
C ASN A 263 -24.05 -8.67 10.94
N PRO A 264 -25.06 -8.45 10.06
CA PRO A 264 -24.84 -7.88 8.74
C PRO A 264 -24.33 -6.43 8.78
N ARG A 265 -24.41 -5.76 9.94
CA ARG A 265 -23.89 -4.40 10.17
C ARG A 265 -22.43 -4.36 10.64
N SER A 266 -21.81 -5.50 10.95
CA SER A 266 -20.41 -5.59 11.35
C SER A 266 -19.47 -5.56 10.14
N GLU A 267 -18.73 -4.48 9.93
CA GLU A 267 -17.73 -4.38 8.86
C GLU A 267 -16.57 -5.37 9.07
N ASP A 268 -16.24 -5.65 10.33
CA ASP A 268 -15.20 -6.62 10.74
C ASP A 268 -15.57 -8.05 10.33
N SER A 269 -16.82 -8.47 10.55
CA SER A 269 -17.28 -9.83 10.19
C SER A 269 -17.24 -10.07 8.68
N TRP A 270 -17.63 -9.07 7.89
CA TRP A 270 -17.55 -9.14 6.43
C TRP A 270 -16.11 -9.07 5.91
N SER A 271 -15.24 -8.27 6.53
CA SER A 271 -13.84 -8.16 6.15
C SER A 271 -13.09 -9.47 6.40
N LYS A 272 -13.30 -10.11 7.55
CA LYS A 272 -12.71 -11.43 7.89
C LYS A 272 -13.18 -12.54 6.95
N LEU A 273 -14.46 -12.54 6.60
CA LEU A 273 -15.01 -13.49 5.63
C LEU A 273 -14.40 -13.29 4.24
N LEU A 274 -14.27 -12.04 3.79
CA LEU A 274 -13.70 -11.74 2.49
C LEU A 274 -12.21 -12.13 2.43
N GLU A 275 -11.45 -11.74 3.45
CA GLU A 275 -10.03 -12.12 3.59
C GLU A 275 -9.87 -13.65 3.55
N ALA A 276 -10.73 -14.39 4.26
CA ALA A 276 -10.75 -15.84 4.21
C ALA A 276 -11.06 -16.41 2.81
N LEU A 277 -12.03 -15.83 2.09
CA LEU A 277 -12.39 -16.24 0.73
C LEU A 277 -11.24 -15.99 -0.26
N ILE A 278 -10.53 -14.88 -0.13
CA ILE A 278 -9.37 -14.53 -0.95
C ILE A 278 -8.22 -15.50 -0.67
N LEU A 279 -7.94 -15.76 0.61
CA LEU A 279 -6.85 -16.65 1.03
C LEU A 279 -7.07 -18.12 0.66
N ARG A 280 -8.33 -18.59 0.57
CA ARG A 280 -8.64 -19.98 0.19
C ARG A 280 -8.25 -20.31 -1.27
N ASN A 281 -7.93 -19.30 -2.10
CA ASN A 281 -7.36 -19.42 -3.45
C ASN A 281 -7.96 -20.55 -4.32
N GLU A 282 -9.28 -20.73 -4.26
CA GLU A 282 -9.99 -21.34 -5.37
C GLU A 282 -10.30 -20.21 -6.35
N LYS A 283 -9.73 -20.27 -7.56
CA LYS A 283 -10.01 -19.36 -8.68
C LYS A 283 -11.43 -18.78 -8.55
N MET A 284 -11.53 -17.46 -8.38
CA MET A 284 -12.77 -16.69 -8.15
C MET A 284 -13.90 -16.95 -9.16
N ASN A 285 -13.62 -17.70 -10.23
CA ASN A 285 -14.58 -18.36 -11.12
C ASN A 285 -15.64 -19.20 -10.38
N LYS A 286 -15.39 -19.60 -9.13
CA LYS A 286 -16.33 -20.31 -8.24
C LYS A 286 -16.71 -19.53 -6.98
N LEU A 287 -16.59 -18.20 -6.95
CA LEU A 287 -17.40 -17.46 -5.98
C LEU A 287 -18.84 -17.93 -6.27
N PRO A 288 -19.57 -18.56 -5.34
CA PRO A 288 -20.85 -19.14 -5.69
C PRO A 288 -21.80 -17.93 -5.81
N LEU A 289 -21.86 -17.35 -7.01
CA LEU A 289 -22.67 -16.18 -7.32
C LEU A 289 -24.15 -16.47 -7.12
N GLU A 290 -24.50 -17.76 -7.09
CA GLU A 290 -25.77 -18.32 -6.60
C GLU A 290 -26.11 -17.92 -5.15
N ILE A 291 -25.14 -17.43 -4.39
CA ILE A 291 -25.30 -16.96 -3.00
C ILE A 291 -25.64 -15.47 -2.94
N LEU A 292 -25.29 -14.66 -3.95
CA LEU A 292 -25.66 -13.23 -3.99
C LEU A 292 -27.18 -13.02 -3.87
N PRO A 293 -28.04 -13.86 -4.50
CA PRO A 293 -29.47 -13.82 -4.26
C PRO A 293 -29.91 -14.07 -2.81
N THR A 294 -29.14 -14.86 -2.05
CA THR A 294 -29.48 -15.20 -0.65
C THR A 294 -29.11 -14.10 0.35
N LEU A 295 -28.37 -13.07 -0.09
CA LEU A 295 -27.98 -11.97 0.79
C LEU A 295 -29.16 -11.11 1.22
N GLY A 296 -30.28 -11.13 0.49
CA GLY A 296 -31.63 -10.65 0.86
C GLY A 296 -31.75 -9.22 1.39
N GLN A 297 -30.64 -8.52 1.59
CA GLN A 297 -30.53 -7.23 2.23
C GLN A 297 -29.55 -6.37 1.44
N PRO A 298 -29.99 -5.23 0.90
CA PRO A 298 -29.19 -4.31 0.10
C PRO A 298 -27.89 -3.85 0.78
N LEU A 299 -27.89 -3.77 2.12
CA LEU A 299 -26.73 -3.40 2.92
C LEU A 299 -25.60 -4.43 2.88
N ALA A 300 -25.94 -5.72 2.88
CA ALA A 300 -24.95 -6.79 2.79
C ALA A 300 -24.29 -6.80 1.40
N LEU A 301 -25.09 -6.56 0.35
CA LEU A 301 -24.59 -6.46 -1.01
C LEU A 301 -23.70 -5.23 -1.23
N GLU A 302 -24.11 -4.04 -0.77
CA GLU A 302 -23.28 -2.82 -0.85
C GLU A 302 -21.92 -3.05 -0.16
N ARG A 303 -21.91 -3.61 1.05
CA ARG A 303 -20.67 -3.86 1.79
C ARG A 303 -19.78 -4.91 1.15
N LEU A 304 -20.37 -5.99 0.63
CA LEU A 304 -19.63 -7.00 -0.11
C LEU A 304 -19.00 -6.39 -1.36
N LEU A 305 -19.72 -5.54 -2.10
CA LEU A 305 -19.18 -4.84 -3.27
C LEU A 305 -18.06 -3.86 -2.91
N VAL A 306 -18.19 -3.13 -1.80
CA VAL A 306 -17.13 -2.25 -1.29
C VAL A 306 -15.90 -3.03 -0.84
N ALA A 307 -16.10 -4.19 -0.20
CA ALA A 307 -15.03 -5.03 0.24
C ALA A 307 -14.33 -5.69 -0.96
N LEU A 308 -15.08 -6.21 -1.94
CA LEU A 308 -14.55 -6.74 -3.21
C LEU A 308 -13.79 -5.66 -3.99
N ALA A 309 -14.27 -4.42 -3.99
CA ALA A 309 -13.58 -3.30 -4.62
C ALA A 309 -12.16 -3.06 -4.08
N ARG A 310 -11.89 -3.43 -2.82
CA ARG A 310 -10.57 -3.26 -2.21
C ARG A 310 -9.59 -4.34 -2.61
N VAL A 311 -10.05 -5.49 -3.09
CA VAL A 311 -9.18 -6.68 -3.22
C VAL A 311 -9.15 -7.30 -4.61
N LEU A 312 -10.15 -7.03 -5.46
CA LEU A 312 -10.16 -7.57 -6.82
C LEU A 312 -9.08 -6.96 -7.71
N VAL A 313 -8.27 -7.81 -8.33
CA VAL A 313 -7.43 -7.41 -9.47
C VAL A 313 -8.30 -7.10 -10.70
N PRO A 314 -7.83 -6.31 -11.68
CA PRO A 314 -8.72 -5.72 -12.68
C PRO A 314 -9.51 -6.70 -13.55
N GLN A 315 -8.93 -7.84 -13.89
CA GLN A 315 -9.60 -8.86 -14.71
C GLN A 315 -10.78 -9.48 -13.96
N GLU A 316 -10.64 -9.72 -12.66
CA GLU A 316 -11.69 -10.29 -11.81
C GLU A 316 -12.77 -9.26 -11.48
N GLY A 317 -12.36 -8.01 -11.23
CA GLY A 317 -13.27 -6.87 -11.10
C GLY A 317 -14.14 -6.69 -12.35
N ALA A 318 -13.55 -6.77 -13.54
CA ALA A 318 -14.26 -6.65 -14.81
C ALA A 318 -15.25 -7.81 -15.05
N GLU A 319 -14.90 -9.04 -14.71
CA GLU A 319 -15.82 -10.19 -14.83
C GLU A 319 -16.98 -10.11 -13.84
N LEU A 320 -16.73 -9.66 -12.60
CA LEU A 320 -17.80 -9.41 -11.63
C LEU A 320 -18.76 -8.33 -12.13
N LEU A 321 -18.23 -7.22 -12.64
CA LEU A 321 -19.03 -6.14 -13.23
C LEU A 321 -19.83 -6.61 -14.44
N ARG A 322 -19.31 -7.56 -15.24
CA ARG A 322 -20.03 -8.16 -16.37
C ARG A 322 -21.24 -9.00 -15.93
N ARG A 323 -21.16 -9.68 -14.79
CA ARG A 323 -22.22 -10.56 -14.27
C ARG A 323 -23.24 -9.85 -13.38
N MET A 324 -22.87 -8.71 -12.81
CA MET A 324 -23.70 -7.89 -11.90
C MET A 324 -25.10 -7.55 -12.42
N PRO A 325 -25.31 -7.19 -13.70
CA PRO A 325 -26.64 -6.85 -14.18
C PRO A 325 -27.63 -8.03 -14.12
N HIS A 326 -27.16 -9.26 -14.39
CA HIS A 326 -27.96 -10.48 -14.23
C HIS A 326 -28.30 -10.73 -12.76
N ILE A 327 -27.36 -10.49 -11.85
CA ILE A 327 -27.57 -10.65 -10.39
C ILE A 327 -28.61 -9.65 -9.87
N ILE A 328 -28.53 -8.39 -10.31
CA ILE A 328 -29.48 -7.34 -9.93
C ILE A 328 -30.87 -7.62 -10.54
N GLY A 329 -30.92 -8.11 -11.79
CA GLY A 329 -32.16 -8.40 -12.50
C GLY A 329 -32.99 -9.55 -11.94
N GLN A 330 -32.37 -10.48 -11.20
CA GLN A 330 -33.07 -11.61 -10.56
C GLN A 330 -33.72 -11.26 -9.20
N GLN A 331 -33.49 -10.07 -8.66
CA GLN A 331 -33.99 -9.64 -7.35
C GLN A 331 -35.18 -8.67 -7.49
N GLN A 332 -36.23 -8.87 -6.70
CA GLN A 332 -37.31 -7.89 -6.54
C GLN A 332 -36.89 -6.83 -5.52
N TRP A 333 -36.41 -5.68 -6.01
CA TRP A 333 -36.07 -4.53 -5.17
C TRP A 333 -37.32 -3.72 -4.87
N SER A 334 -37.63 -3.55 -3.59
CA SER A 334 -38.90 -3.02 -3.10
C SER A 334 -38.90 -1.50 -2.91
N GLY A 335 -37.76 -0.82 -2.99
CA GLY A 335 -37.69 0.64 -2.83
C GLY A 335 -36.43 1.32 -3.40
N ASP A 336 -36.53 2.63 -3.61
CA ASP A 336 -35.43 3.45 -4.16
C ASP A 336 -34.20 3.53 -3.25
N PHE A 337 -34.38 3.34 -1.94
CA PHE A 337 -33.29 3.25 -0.97
C PHE A 337 -32.37 2.05 -1.23
N GLU A 338 -32.96 0.90 -1.57
CA GLU A 338 -32.24 -0.35 -1.83
C GLU A 338 -31.37 -0.25 -3.09
N ILE A 339 -31.91 0.43 -4.11
CA ILE A 339 -31.22 0.68 -5.37
C ILE A 339 -30.04 1.64 -5.14
N GLY A 340 -30.23 2.71 -4.36
CA GLY A 340 -29.16 3.66 -4.05
C GLY A 340 -27.97 3.01 -3.33
N MET A 341 -28.21 2.01 -2.48
CA MET A 341 -27.14 1.24 -1.80
C MET A 341 -26.30 0.44 -2.78
N VAL A 342 -26.94 -0.28 -3.69
CA VAL A 342 -26.24 -1.05 -4.73
C VAL A 342 -25.44 -0.12 -5.65
N CYS A 343 -26.02 1.02 -6.03
CA CYS A 343 -25.33 2.02 -6.85
C CYS A 343 -24.09 2.60 -6.17
N ARG A 344 -24.11 2.84 -4.84
CA ARG A 344 -22.92 3.28 -4.10
C ARG A 344 -21.82 2.23 -4.03
N GLY A 345 -22.18 0.97 -3.79
CA GLY A 345 -21.22 -0.15 -3.80
C GLY A 345 -20.56 -0.31 -5.17
N LEU A 346 -21.37 -0.27 -6.24
CA LEU A 346 -20.89 -0.28 -7.62
C LEU A 346 -19.99 0.93 -7.93
N SER A 347 -20.39 2.14 -7.54
CA SER A 347 -19.61 3.36 -7.76
C SER A 347 -18.21 3.26 -7.13
N ARG A 348 -18.10 2.72 -5.91
CA ARG A 348 -16.81 2.48 -5.24
C ARG A 348 -15.98 1.40 -5.94
N LEU A 349 -16.62 0.33 -6.43
CA LEU A 349 -15.96 -0.69 -7.25
C LEU A 349 -15.40 -0.10 -8.53
N PHE A 350 -16.18 0.73 -9.24
CA PHE A 350 -15.72 1.44 -10.43
C PHE A 350 -14.58 2.42 -10.12
N GLN A 351 -14.66 3.18 -9.02
CA GLN A 351 -13.63 4.13 -8.62
C GLN A 351 -12.28 3.44 -8.36
N ASN A 352 -12.28 2.34 -7.60
CA ASN A 352 -11.05 1.60 -7.32
C ASN A 352 -10.42 1.00 -8.58
N GLN A 353 -11.25 0.50 -9.51
CA GLN A 353 -10.76 0.01 -10.80
C GLN A 353 -10.20 1.14 -11.67
N ALA A 354 -10.86 2.30 -11.70
CA ALA A 354 -10.37 3.47 -12.42
C ALA A 354 -9.04 3.98 -11.85
N ASP A 355 -8.91 4.07 -10.53
CA ASP A 355 -7.69 4.56 -9.88
C ASP A 355 -6.51 3.59 -10.03
N TYR A 356 -6.77 2.28 -10.02
CA TYR A 356 -5.75 1.28 -10.36
C TYR A 356 -5.26 1.46 -11.82
N LEU A 357 -6.18 1.71 -12.74
CA LEU A 357 -5.90 1.77 -14.18
C LEU A 357 -5.32 3.11 -14.65
N LYS A 358 -5.49 4.20 -13.89
CA LYS A 358 -4.80 5.50 -14.11
C LYS A 358 -3.27 5.38 -14.06
N GLY A 359 -2.74 4.32 -13.43
CA GLY A 359 -1.31 3.98 -13.46
C GLY A 359 -0.86 3.17 -14.68
N SER A 360 -1.76 2.81 -15.61
CA SER A 360 -1.46 2.01 -16.80
C SER A 360 -1.48 2.87 -18.08
N SER A 361 -0.55 2.62 -19.00
CA SER A 361 -0.31 3.42 -20.22
C SER A 361 -1.40 3.30 -21.31
N SER A 362 -2.59 2.80 -20.99
CA SER A 362 -3.64 2.47 -21.96
C SER A 362 -5.02 2.97 -21.51
N LEU A 363 -5.20 4.29 -21.42
CA LEU A 363 -6.52 4.89 -21.11
C LEU A 363 -7.63 4.50 -22.11
N SER A 364 -7.30 4.22 -23.38
CA SER A 364 -8.30 3.99 -24.45
C SER A 364 -9.05 2.66 -24.32
N SER A 365 -8.42 1.60 -23.81
CA SER A 365 -9.05 0.29 -23.60
C SER A 365 -9.93 0.27 -22.34
N VAL A 366 -9.55 1.04 -21.32
CA VAL A 366 -10.28 1.24 -20.06
C VAL A 366 -11.60 1.97 -20.31
N HIS A 367 -11.54 3.05 -21.10
CA HIS A 367 -12.71 3.80 -21.55
C HIS A 367 -13.70 2.91 -22.30
N GLN A 368 -13.22 2.08 -23.25
CA GLN A 368 -14.09 1.16 -23.98
C GLN A 368 -14.74 0.10 -23.09
N TYR A 369 -14.06 -0.37 -22.04
CA TYR A 369 -14.61 -1.38 -21.14
C TYR A 369 -15.69 -0.82 -20.21
N ILE A 370 -15.45 0.35 -19.61
CA ILE A 370 -16.41 1.03 -18.72
C ILE A 370 -17.65 1.46 -19.51
N CYS A 371 -17.47 2.04 -20.69
CA CYS A 371 -18.60 2.37 -21.56
C CYS A 371 -19.36 1.12 -22.01
N ARG A 372 -18.68 0.03 -22.41
CA ARG A 372 -19.39 -1.21 -22.77
C ARG A 372 -20.20 -1.77 -21.60
N ALA A 373 -19.65 -1.78 -20.39
CA ALA A 373 -20.32 -2.27 -19.20
C ALA A 373 -21.55 -1.42 -18.79
N LEU A 374 -21.45 -0.09 -18.88
CA LEU A 374 -22.56 0.82 -18.56
C LEU A 374 -23.66 0.85 -19.63
N PHE A 375 -23.37 0.41 -20.87
CA PHE A 375 -24.29 0.47 -22.00
C PHE A 375 -24.79 -0.89 -22.50
N THR A 376 -24.56 -1.98 -21.76
CA THR A 376 -25.25 -3.27 -21.98
C THR A 376 -26.75 -3.15 -21.71
N ASP A 377 -27.55 -4.01 -22.35
CA ASP A 377 -29.02 -3.94 -22.28
C ASP A 377 -29.59 -4.10 -20.86
N ASP A 378 -28.87 -4.80 -19.98
CA ASP A 378 -29.29 -5.03 -18.60
C ASP A 378 -29.07 -3.80 -17.69
N VAL A 379 -28.01 -3.02 -17.89
CA VAL A 379 -27.78 -1.75 -17.16
C VAL A 379 -28.78 -0.68 -17.62
N ARG A 380 -29.22 -0.72 -18.89
CA ARG A 380 -30.30 0.16 -19.39
C ARG A 380 -31.60 -0.04 -18.62
N MET A 381 -31.84 -1.22 -18.06
CA MET A 381 -33.05 -1.50 -17.27
C MET A 381 -33.01 -0.79 -15.91
N ILE A 382 -31.83 -0.70 -15.29
CA ILE A 382 -31.56 0.01 -14.03
C ILE A 382 -31.61 1.54 -14.24
N LEU A 383 -31.07 2.03 -15.37
CA LEU A 383 -31.03 3.45 -15.73
C LEU A 383 -32.37 4.02 -16.22
N ARG A 384 -33.44 3.21 -16.33
CA ARG A 384 -34.80 3.71 -16.61
C ARG A 384 -35.41 4.48 -15.43
N LYS A 385 -34.82 4.38 -14.24
CA LYS A 385 -35.23 5.18 -13.07
C LYS A 385 -34.52 6.54 -13.11
N PRO A 386 -35.25 7.67 -13.18
CA PRO A 386 -34.67 9.01 -13.40
C PRO A 386 -33.57 9.40 -12.41
N ASN A 387 -33.71 9.04 -11.14
CA ASN A 387 -32.77 9.41 -10.08
C ASN A 387 -31.45 8.63 -10.15
N VAL A 388 -31.48 7.40 -10.64
CA VAL A 388 -30.29 6.53 -10.79
C VAL A 388 -29.46 6.95 -12.00
N ALA A 389 -30.14 7.32 -13.09
CA ALA A 389 -29.48 7.90 -14.26
C ALA A 389 -28.78 9.22 -13.93
N LEU A 390 -29.41 10.06 -13.09
CA LEU A 390 -28.84 11.35 -12.69
C LEU A 390 -27.59 11.19 -11.82
N GLU A 391 -27.58 10.29 -10.84
CA GLU A 391 -26.38 10.01 -10.03
C GLU A 391 -25.24 9.38 -10.84
N ALA A 392 -25.55 8.45 -11.75
CA ALA A 392 -24.54 7.85 -12.63
C ALA A 392 -23.95 8.87 -13.61
N VAL A 393 -24.78 9.79 -14.13
CA VAL A 393 -24.33 10.89 -15.00
C VAL A 393 -23.51 11.91 -14.21
N ASN A 394 -23.93 12.28 -12.99
CA ASN A 394 -23.15 13.18 -12.14
C ASN A 394 -21.79 12.57 -11.74
N PHE A 395 -21.76 11.26 -11.46
CA PHE A 395 -20.52 10.53 -11.19
C PHE A 395 -19.58 10.54 -12.40
N LEU A 396 -20.10 10.31 -13.61
CA LEU A 396 -19.33 10.42 -14.85
C LEU A 396 -18.82 11.85 -15.05
N LEU A 397 -19.69 12.86 -14.90
CA LEU A 397 -19.32 14.28 -15.06
C LEU A 397 -18.23 14.75 -14.09
N VAL A 398 -18.24 14.27 -12.83
CA VAL A 398 -17.21 14.61 -11.83
C VAL A 398 -15.85 13.97 -12.12
N GLN A 399 -15.80 12.82 -12.80
CA GLN A 399 -14.53 12.22 -13.22
C GLN A 399 -14.01 12.77 -14.55
N LEU A 400 -14.91 13.26 -15.42
CA LEU A 400 -14.57 13.83 -16.73
C LEU A 400 -13.90 15.21 -16.64
N THR A 401 -13.94 15.89 -15.49
CA THR A 401 -13.19 17.14 -15.25
C THR A 401 -11.67 16.95 -15.19
N SER A 402 -11.19 15.70 -15.26
CA SER A 402 -9.77 15.33 -15.33
C SER A 402 -9.27 14.99 -16.75
N LEU A 403 -10.13 15.11 -17.77
CA LEU A 403 -9.79 14.87 -19.18
C LEU A 403 -9.65 16.20 -19.93
N ASP A 404 -8.84 16.21 -20.99
CA ASP A 404 -8.72 17.37 -21.88
C ASP A 404 -10.08 17.73 -22.51
N ASP A 405 -10.35 19.03 -22.62
CA ASP A 405 -11.64 19.59 -23.07
C ASP A 405 -12.11 19.04 -24.43
N SER A 406 -11.18 18.66 -25.30
CA SER A 406 -11.48 18.10 -26.62
C SER A 406 -12.08 16.69 -26.55
N ASP A 407 -11.62 15.84 -25.63
CA ASP A 407 -12.11 14.48 -25.44
C ASP A 407 -13.49 14.47 -24.77
N VAL A 408 -13.68 15.36 -23.77
CA VAL A 408 -14.97 15.55 -23.10
C VAL A 408 -16.03 16.03 -24.10
N LYS A 409 -15.66 16.97 -24.98
CA LYS A 409 -16.55 17.51 -26.01
C LYS A 409 -16.94 16.47 -27.05
N GLU A 410 -15.99 15.68 -27.56
CA GLU A 410 -16.30 14.61 -28.53
C GLU A 410 -17.19 13.52 -27.91
N MET A 411 -16.89 13.12 -26.66
CA MET A 411 -17.65 12.11 -25.95
C MET A 411 -19.10 12.56 -25.68
N TYR A 412 -19.28 13.80 -25.24
CA TYR A 412 -20.62 14.36 -24.98
C TYR A 412 -21.42 14.50 -26.28
N GLN A 413 -20.79 14.89 -27.39
CA GLN A 413 -21.43 14.95 -28.72
C GLN A 413 -21.86 13.58 -29.22
N ARG A 414 -21.05 12.53 -29.04
CA ARG A 414 -21.41 11.15 -29.41
C ARG A 414 -22.57 10.61 -28.56
N TRP A 415 -22.61 10.96 -27.27
CA TRP A 415 -23.73 10.59 -26.39
C TRP A 415 -25.03 11.28 -26.82
N LEU A 416 -25.00 12.60 -27.06
CA LEU A 416 -26.16 13.36 -27.54
C LEU A 416 -26.68 12.84 -28.87
N TRP A 417 -25.79 12.55 -29.82
CA TRP A 417 -26.16 12.00 -31.12
C TRP A 417 -26.87 10.64 -31.00
N ARG A 418 -26.40 9.78 -30.08
CA ARG A 418 -27.05 8.49 -29.81
C ARG A 418 -28.41 8.65 -29.11
N GLN A 419 -28.55 9.57 -28.15
CA GLN A 419 -29.85 9.86 -27.53
C GLN A 419 -30.84 10.44 -28.55
N TRP A 420 -30.37 11.31 -29.45
CA TRP A 420 -31.16 11.87 -30.54
C TRP A 420 -31.68 10.79 -31.50
N MET A 421 -30.83 9.84 -31.90
CA MET A 421 -31.22 8.69 -32.73
C MET A 421 -32.24 7.77 -32.04
N LEU A 422 -32.17 7.64 -30.72
CA LEU A 422 -33.07 6.78 -29.94
C LEU A 422 -34.44 7.44 -29.69
N LEU A 423 -34.47 8.74 -29.42
CA LEU A 423 -35.70 9.52 -29.25
C LEU A 423 -36.44 9.71 -30.59
N GLY A 424 -35.71 9.90 -31.68
CA GLY A 424 -36.27 9.98 -33.03
C GLY A 424 -36.97 8.69 -33.49
N ARG A 425 -36.57 7.52 -32.98
CA ARG A 425 -37.21 6.22 -33.29
C ARG A 425 -38.49 5.94 -32.52
N LYS A 426 -38.76 6.66 -31.42
CA LYS A 426 -39.90 6.40 -30.53
C LYS A 426 -41.04 7.41 -30.64
N GLY A 427 -40.92 8.42 -31.50
CA GLY A 427 -41.96 9.44 -31.67
C GLY A 427 -42.24 10.25 -30.40
N GLU A 428 -41.29 10.31 -29.47
CA GLU A 428 -41.43 11.05 -28.22
C GLU A 428 -41.01 12.52 -28.39
N SER A 429 -41.74 13.37 -27.67
CA SER A 429 -41.96 14.81 -27.89
C SER A 429 -40.70 15.66 -28.13
N LEU A 430 -40.76 16.47 -29.20
CA LEU A 430 -39.93 17.64 -29.52
C LEU A 430 -39.62 18.56 -28.32
N VAL A 431 -40.46 18.53 -27.28
CA VAL A 431 -40.30 19.32 -26.05
C VAL A 431 -39.12 18.82 -25.20
N ALA A 432 -38.88 17.52 -25.10
CA ALA A 432 -37.75 16.97 -24.35
C ALA A 432 -36.41 17.32 -25.03
N LEU A 433 -36.39 17.28 -26.36
CA LEU A 433 -35.24 17.67 -27.18
C LEU A 433 -34.95 19.17 -27.08
N ARG A 434 -35.97 20.05 -27.12
CA ARG A 434 -35.79 21.50 -26.91
C ARG A 434 -35.31 21.84 -25.52
N LYS A 435 -35.76 21.12 -24.49
CA LYS A 435 -35.32 21.34 -23.11
C LYS A 435 -33.84 21.01 -22.94
N LEU A 436 -33.37 19.90 -23.52
CA LEU A 436 -31.97 19.51 -23.52
C LEU A 436 -31.08 20.50 -24.31
N GLN A 437 -31.56 20.97 -25.47
CA GLN A 437 -30.86 21.95 -26.30
C GLN A 437 -30.71 23.31 -25.60
N ASN A 438 -31.71 23.73 -24.83
CA ASN A 438 -31.67 24.99 -24.07
C ASN A 438 -30.73 24.92 -22.86
N GLU A 439 -30.60 23.77 -22.21
CA GLU A 439 -29.60 23.59 -21.15
C GLU A 439 -28.17 23.62 -21.71
N LEU A 440 -27.96 23.09 -22.91
CA LEU A 440 -26.69 23.15 -23.65
C LEU A 440 -26.25 24.58 -24.01
N GLN A 441 -27.19 25.47 -24.30
CA GLN A 441 -26.88 26.88 -24.58
C GLN A 441 -26.54 27.67 -23.31
N ARG A 442 -27.02 27.21 -22.14
CA ARG A 442 -26.80 27.87 -20.85
C ARG A 442 -25.50 27.43 -20.16
N SER A 443 -24.95 26.27 -20.51
CA SER A 443 -23.76 25.70 -19.86
C SER A 443 -22.42 26.12 -20.46
N LYS A 444 -22.35 27.12 -21.35
CA LYS A 444 -21.07 27.68 -21.78
C LYS A 444 -20.37 28.36 -20.58
N PRO A 445 -19.18 27.91 -20.16
CA PRO A 445 -18.35 28.67 -19.24
C PRO A 445 -17.86 29.93 -19.96
N SER A 446 -17.94 31.10 -19.33
CA SER A 446 -17.58 32.41 -19.88
C SER A 446 -16.06 32.63 -20.03
N SER A 447 -15.28 31.56 -20.18
CA SER A 447 -13.86 31.61 -20.53
C SER A 447 -13.52 30.41 -21.42
N VAL A 448 -14.02 30.47 -22.66
CA VAL A 448 -13.60 29.63 -23.79
C VAL A 448 -13.44 30.54 -24.99
#